data_AF-A3IYY1-F1
#
_entry.id   AF-A3IYY1-F1
#
_cell.length_a   1.000
_cell.length_b   1.000
_cell.length_c   1.000
_cell.angle_alpha   90.00
_cell.angle_beta   90.00
_cell.angle_gamma   90.00
#
_symmetry.space_group_name_H-M   'P 1'
#
loop_
_entity.id
_entity.type
_entity.pdbx_description
1 polymer ?
#
loop_
_entity_poly.entity_id
_entity_poly.type
_entity_poly.pdbx_seq_one_letter_code
_entity_poly.pdbx_strand_id
1 'polypeptide(L)'
;MTKTKSNTYAFEAENFPFLTLVENLNQTWNTLGLKDLQQVEQEGLLKLITDSGMTENSNFDPNSVLLVKASGGVPTGVYGPCVFRDGNMIILRVGDNVAPVTQNSDRLIVGDLRGKISVKAAKDAKGEEYPTAEVNFINTDKEVFKVRISLDYNNDELSVGELDAAIINEEPIINYLGQVPGQVIKMNELGVGEFVVKAISSTRTQYGESFKLHLGDGRVVWARGNSELLLRAGHQMKPDTPLTLIITEIEEFSPGKFSVTNALRERLPKLPGNTNPVVKTLEAQVSSSVQDNNHEESEAESDAESDEQIERMPF
;
A
#
# COMPACT_ATOMS: atom_id res chain seq x y z
N MET A 1 -22.19 26.10 39.34
CA MET A 1 -21.58 25.61 38.08
C MET A 1 -20.95 24.26 38.35
N THR A 2 -21.66 23.19 38.06
CA THR A 2 -21.12 21.82 38.10
C THR A 2 -20.10 21.71 36.96
N LYS A 3 -18.82 21.46 37.29
CA LYS A 3 -17.81 21.10 36.31
C LYS A 3 -18.24 19.76 35.71
N THR A 4 -18.88 19.76 34.54
CA THR A 4 -19.08 18.53 33.77
C THR A 4 -17.69 18.00 33.44
N LYS A 5 -17.35 16.84 34.00
CA LYS A 5 -16.07 16.20 33.76
C LYS A 5 -16.10 15.70 32.32
N SER A 6 -15.25 16.26 31.47
CA SER A 6 -15.05 15.76 30.11
C SER A 6 -14.34 14.41 30.17
N ASN A 7 -14.84 13.44 29.43
CA ASN A 7 -14.17 12.15 29.25
C ASN A 7 -13.09 12.27 28.18
N THR A 8 -12.01 11.51 28.36
CA THR A 8 -10.94 11.42 27.37
C THR A 8 -10.78 9.97 26.96
N TYR A 9 -10.94 9.70 25.67
CA TYR A 9 -10.81 8.41 25.06
C TYR A 9 -9.49 8.34 24.30
N ALA A 10 -8.70 7.32 24.62
CA ALA A 10 -7.52 6.92 23.85
C ALA A 10 -7.76 5.50 23.34
N PHE A 11 -7.14 5.17 22.20
CA PHE A 11 -7.39 3.92 21.49
C PHE A 11 -6.12 3.08 21.44
N GLU A 12 -5.51 2.89 22.61
CA GLU A 12 -4.29 2.13 22.81
C GLU A 12 -4.60 0.74 23.38
N ALA A 13 -3.66 -0.20 23.30
CA ALA A 13 -3.87 -1.57 23.78
C ALA A 13 -4.32 -1.63 25.25
N GLU A 14 -3.82 -0.72 26.09
CA GLU A 14 -4.20 -0.60 27.51
C GLU A 14 -5.67 -0.23 27.72
N ASN A 15 -6.32 0.38 26.72
CA ASN A 15 -7.72 0.77 26.76
C ASN A 15 -8.68 -0.34 26.32
N PHE A 16 -8.15 -1.50 25.90
CA PHE A 16 -8.93 -2.68 25.50
C PHE A 16 -8.48 -3.94 26.28
N PRO A 17 -8.62 -3.95 27.62
CA PRO A 17 -8.14 -5.06 28.45
C PRO A 17 -8.98 -6.34 28.35
N PHE A 18 -10.20 -6.28 27.80
CA PHE A 18 -11.14 -7.41 27.74
C PHE A 18 -11.29 -8.01 26.35
N LEU A 19 -10.36 -7.72 25.43
CA LEU A 19 -10.37 -8.25 24.07
C LEU A 19 -10.37 -9.77 24.09
N THR A 20 -11.48 -10.35 23.63
CA THR A 20 -11.59 -11.77 23.38
C THR A 20 -11.25 -12.01 21.92
N LEU A 21 -10.06 -12.55 21.67
CA LEU A 21 -9.61 -12.83 20.32
C LEU A 21 -10.05 -14.22 19.89
N VAL A 22 -10.40 -14.37 18.62
CA VAL A 22 -10.68 -15.68 18.06
C VAL A 22 -9.39 -16.49 18.08
N GLU A 23 -9.39 -17.63 18.77
CA GLU A 23 -8.27 -18.56 18.79
C GLU A 23 -8.09 -19.20 17.41
N ASN A 24 -7.39 -18.50 16.52
CA ASN A 24 -6.88 -19.06 15.29
C ASN A 24 -5.36 -18.96 15.33
N LEU A 25 -4.70 -20.05 15.75
CA LEU A 25 -3.24 -20.13 15.97
C LEU A 25 -2.40 -19.77 14.72
N ASN A 26 -3.03 -19.67 13.55
CA ASN A 26 -2.38 -19.34 12.28
C ASN A 26 -2.61 -17.88 11.83
N GLN A 27 -3.50 -17.13 12.48
CA GLN A 27 -3.82 -15.74 12.11
C GLN A 27 -3.25 -14.78 13.16
N THR A 28 -2.37 -13.89 12.69
CA THR A 28 -1.74 -12.87 13.53
C THR A 28 -2.55 -11.58 13.62
N TRP A 29 -3.62 -11.44 12.85
CA TRP A 29 -4.44 -10.23 12.75
C TRP A 29 -5.91 -10.59 12.88
N ASN A 30 -6.61 -9.85 13.73
CA ASN A 30 -8.02 -10.02 14.04
C ASN A 30 -8.73 -8.71 13.78
N THR A 31 -9.74 -8.73 12.90
CA THR A 31 -10.67 -7.62 12.74
C THR A 31 -11.80 -7.81 13.74
N LEU A 32 -12.07 -6.78 14.54
CA LEU A 32 -13.10 -6.80 15.58
C LEU A 32 -14.19 -5.79 15.25
N GLY A 33 -15.44 -6.20 15.48
CA GLY A 33 -16.63 -5.38 15.45
C GLY A 33 -16.99 -4.80 16.81
N LEU A 34 -17.97 -3.90 16.83
CA LEU A 34 -18.48 -3.32 18.07
C LEU A 34 -18.99 -4.40 19.04
N LYS A 35 -19.60 -5.47 18.52
CA LYS A 35 -20.14 -6.57 19.32
C LYS A 35 -19.07 -7.42 20.01
N ASP A 36 -17.83 -7.37 19.53
CA ASP A 36 -16.70 -8.13 20.08
C ASP A 36 -16.04 -7.43 21.27
N LEU A 37 -16.44 -6.19 21.55
CA LEU A 37 -15.90 -5.34 22.62
C LEU A 37 -16.85 -5.28 23.81
N GLN A 38 -16.34 -5.00 25.01
CA GLN A 38 -17.20 -4.72 26.16
C GLN A 38 -17.83 -3.33 26.06
N GLN A 39 -18.97 -3.09 26.71
CA GLN A 39 -19.70 -1.81 26.62
C GLN A 39 -18.82 -0.59 26.93
N VAL A 40 -17.93 -0.71 27.94
CA VAL A 40 -16.98 0.35 28.32
C VAL A 40 -15.90 0.61 27.26
N GLU A 41 -15.50 -0.41 26.51
CA GLU A 41 -14.50 -0.31 25.43
C GLU A 41 -15.14 0.22 24.14
N GLN A 42 -16.42 -0.08 23.92
CA GLN A 42 -17.20 0.41 22.78
C GLN A 42 -17.49 1.90 22.86
N GLU A 43 -17.72 2.44 24.06
CA GLU A 43 -18.30 3.76 24.26
C GLU A 43 -17.55 4.86 23.48
N GLY A 44 -16.23 4.93 23.66
CA GLY A 44 -15.39 5.93 22.99
C GLY A 44 -15.36 5.78 21.47
N LEU A 45 -15.31 4.53 20.98
CA LEU A 45 -15.32 4.25 19.54
C LEU A 45 -16.66 4.62 18.90
N LEU A 46 -17.77 4.21 19.53
CA LEU A 46 -19.10 4.48 19.01
C LEU A 46 -19.38 5.98 18.92
N LYS A 47 -18.97 6.75 19.94
CA LYS A 47 -19.07 8.21 19.93
C LYS A 47 -18.22 8.83 18.83
N LEU A 48 -16.95 8.42 18.71
CA LEU A 48 -16.09 8.90 17.62
C LEU A 48 -16.68 8.60 16.23
N ILE A 49 -17.18 7.38 16.00
CA ILE A 49 -17.79 6.96 14.74
C ILE A 49 -19.06 7.77 14.44
N THR A 50 -19.89 8.02 15.46
CA THR A 50 -21.13 8.79 15.32
C THR A 50 -20.82 10.26 15.03
N ASP A 51 -19.98 10.89 15.84
CA ASP A 51 -19.66 12.31 15.74
C ASP A 51 -18.81 12.65 14.51
N SER A 52 -18.12 11.65 13.93
CA SER A 52 -17.44 11.79 12.64
C SER A 52 -18.38 11.68 11.43
N GLY A 53 -19.66 11.33 11.65
CA GLY A 53 -20.66 11.13 10.60
C GLY A 53 -20.54 9.79 9.86
N MET A 54 -19.71 8.85 10.33
CA MET A 54 -19.52 7.56 9.64
C MET A 54 -20.79 6.72 9.61
N THR A 55 -21.63 6.81 10.64
CA THR A 55 -22.89 6.05 10.74
C THR A 55 -23.93 6.43 9.68
N GLU A 56 -23.81 7.63 9.10
CA GLU A 56 -24.70 8.12 8.04
C GLU A 56 -24.27 7.63 6.64
N ASN A 57 -23.08 7.03 6.52
CA ASN A 57 -22.56 6.49 5.29
C ASN A 57 -23.21 5.12 4.97
N SER A 58 -23.65 4.91 3.74
CA SER A 58 -24.24 3.65 3.29
C SER A 58 -23.30 2.44 3.41
N ASN A 59 -21.99 2.69 3.46
CA ASN A 59 -20.95 1.67 3.56
C ASN A 59 -20.42 1.46 4.98
N PHE A 60 -21.12 1.98 6.00
CA PHE A 60 -20.75 1.76 7.39
C PHE A 60 -20.80 0.26 7.75
N ASP A 61 -19.69 -0.26 8.26
CA ASP A 61 -19.57 -1.64 8.75
C ASP A 61 -19.28 -1.67 10.26
N PRO A 62 -20.28 -2.01 11.10
CA PRO A 62 -20.09 -2.13 12.54
C PRO A 62 -19.25 -3.36 12.94
N ASN A 63 -18.95 -4.27 12.01
CA ASN A 63 -18.16 -5.47 12.25
C ASN A 63 -16.66 -5.26 12.02
N SER A 64 -16.25 -4.08 11.54
CA SER A 64 -14.85 -3.75 11.27
C SER A 64 -14.51 -2.37 11.85
N VAL A 65 -14.23 -2.33 13.15
CA VAL A 65 -13.93 -1.07 13.88
C VAL A 65 -12.55 -1.04 14.53
N LEU A 66 -11.95 -2.20 14.81
CA LEU A 66 -10.60 -2.33 15.34
C LEU A 66 -9.82 -3.43 14.64
N LEU A 67 -8.53 -3.20 14.44
CA LEU A 67 -7.60 -4.22 14.00
C LEU A 67 -6.66 -4.57 15.16
N VAL A 68 -6.58 -5.84 15.53
CA VAL A 68 -5.76 -6.32 16.64
C VAL A 68 -4.76 -7.36 16.16
N LYS A 69 -3.48 -7.10 16.40
CA LYS A 69 -2.42 -8.06 16.17
C LYS A 69 -2.31 -8.99 17.37
N ALA A 70 -2.25 -10.29 17.13
CA ALA A 70 -2.17 -11.31 18.17
C ALA A 70 -1.05 -12.32 17.90
N SER A 71 -0.51 -12.89 18.98
CA SER A 71 0.44 -14.00 18.94
C SER A 71 0.01 -15.04 19.97
N GLY A 72 -0.34 -16.25 19.51
CA GLY A 72 -0.81 -17.33 20.40
C GLY A 72 -2.07 -16.97 21.19
N GLY A 73 -3.00 -16.22 20.60
CA GLY A 73 -4.23 -15.77 21.25
C GLY A 73 -4.07 -14.53 22.15
N VAL A 74 -2.84 -14.04 22.35
CA VAL A 74 -2.57 -12.85 23.17
C VAL A 74 -2.44 -11.60 22.29
N PRO A 75 -3.14 -10.49 22.60
CA PRO A 75 -2.94 -9.22 21.91
C PRO A 75 -1.49 -8.72 22.04
N THR A 76 -0.88 -8.39 20.91
CA THR A 76 0.47 -7.80 20.80
C THR A 76 0.45 -6.38 20.25
N GLY A 77 -0.68 -5.93 19.72
CA GLY A 77 -0.89 -4.55 19.31
C GLY A 77 -2.35 -4.29 18.93
N VAL A 78 -2.85 -3.12 19.29
CA VAL A 78 -4.18 -2.64 18.90
C VAL A 78 -4.01 -1.45 17.97
N TYR A 79 -4.72 -1.49 16.85
CA TYR A 79 -4.69 -0.46 15.81
C TYR A 79 -6.08 0.14 15.71
N GLY A 80 -6.23 1.26 16.44
CA GLY A 80 -7.47 2.02 16.52
C GLY A 80 -7.61 3.10 15.43
N PRO A 81 -8.49 4.09 15.68
CA PRO A 81 -8.70 5.24 14.83
C PRO A 81 -7.38 5.95 14.47
N CYS A 82 -7.22 6.30 13.19
CA CYS A 82 -6.04 7.00 12.71
C CYS A 82 -6.37 7.86 11.49
N VAL A 83 -5.68 8.99 11.35
CA VAL A 83 -5.76 9.87 10.19
C VAL A 83 -4.72 9.46 9.14
N PHE A 84 -5.16 9.36 7.88
CA PHE A 84 -4.33 8.97 6.74
C PHE A 84 -4.55 9.88 5.55
N ARG A 85 -3.66 9.76 4.57
CA ARG A 85 -3.89 10.22 3.20
C ARG A 85 -4.56 9.13 2.37
N ASP A 86 -5.64 9.45 1.68
CA ASP A 86 -6.21 8.62 0.63
C ASP A 86 -6.22 9.37 -0.71
N GLY A 87 -5.17 9.15 -1.52
CA GLY A 87 -5.01 9.88 -2.77
C GLY A 87 -4.76 11.36 -2.50
N ASN A 88 -5.74 12.22 -2.80
CA ASN A 88 -5.68 13.66 -2.54
C ASN A 88 -6.61 14.09 -1.39
N MET A 89 -7.11 13.15 -0.60
CA MET A 89 -7.97 13.43 0.56
C MET A 89 -7.27 13.08 1.86
N ILE A 90 -7.58 13.83 2.92
CA ILE A 90 -7.28 13.42 4.29
C ILE A 90 -8.51 12.66 4.79
N ILE A 91 -8.31 11.50 5.41
CA ILE A 91 -9.41 10.70 5.95
C ILE A 91 -9.13 10.30 7.40
N LEU A 92 -10.18 10.17 8.20
CA LEU A 92 -10.19 9.44 9.45
C LEU A 92 -10.64 8.02 9.16
N ARG A 93 -9.83 7.02 9.51
CA ARG A 93 -10.16 5.60 9.37
C ARG A 93 -10.37 4.96 10.74
N VAL A 94 -11.46 4.19 10.87
CA VAL A 94 -11.79 3.39 12.06
C VAL A 94 -12.16 1.98 11.59
N GLY A 95 -11.21 1.04 11.68
CA GLY A 95 -11.34 -0.27 11.02
C GLY A 95 -11.46 -0.08 9.50
N ASP A 96 -12.55 -0.54 8.89
CA ASP A 96 -12.81 -0.32 7.45
C ASP A 96 -13.72 0.89 7.17
N ASN A 97 -14.16 1.58 8.22
CA ASN A 97 -14.97 2.79 8.10
C ASN A 97 -14.09 4.01 7.85
N VAL A 98 -14.55 4.90 6.98
CA VAL A 98 -13.82 6.11 6.60
C VAL A 98 -14.72 7.34 6.64
N ALA A 99 -14.16 8.46 7.08
CA ALA A 99 -14.79 9.77 7.04
C ALA A 99 -13.81 10.80 6.47
N PRO A 100 -14.25 11.69 5.56
CA PRO A 100 -13.40 12.73 5.01
C PRO A 100 -13.04 13.75 6.10
N VAL A 101 -11.78 14.15 6.13
CA VAL A 101 -11.24 15.15 7.06
C VAL A 101 -10.88 16.40 6.25
N THR A 102 -11.32 17.55 6.72
CA THR A 102 -10.90 18.85 6.20
C THR A 102 -9.87 19.47 7.12
N GLN A 103 -8.80 20.03 6.56
CA GLN A 103 -7.85 20.84 7.31
C GLN A 103 -8.23 22.32 7.21
N ASN A 104 -8.16 23.03 8.33
CA ASN A 104 -8.21 24.48 8.39
C ASN A 104 -7.10 24.96 9.34
N SER A 105 -6.01 25.50 8.77
CA SER A 105 -4.81 25.86 9.52
C SER A 105 -4.29 24.65 10.32
N ASP A 106 -4.02 24.81 11.62
CA ASP A 106 -3.55 23.77 12.55
C ASP A 106 -4.64 22.78 13.02
N ARG A 107 -5.84 22.85 12.43
CA ARG A 107 -7.01 22.06 12.85
C ARG A 107 -7.48 21.08 11.80
N LEU A 108 -7.89 19.91 12.28
CA LEU A 108 -8.63 18.92 11.52
C LEU A 108 -10.10 18.94 11.91
N ILE A 109 -10.95 18.74 10.91
CA ILE A 109 -12.39 18.82 10.98
C ILE A 109 -12.98 17.55 10.35
N VAL A 110 -13.82 16.83 11.08
CA VAL A 110 -14.52 15.62 10.59
C VAL A 110 -15.88 15.52 11.26
N GLY A 111 -16.98 15.54 10.50
CA GLY A 111 -18.33 15.62 11.07
C GLY A 111 -18.47 16.79 12.06
N ASP A 112 -18.85 16.47 13.30
CA ASP A 112 -18.97 17.38 14.44
C ASP A 112 -17.69 17.50 15.29
N LEU A 113 -16.65 16.75 14.93
CA LEU A 113 -15.37 16.74 15.63
C LEU A 113 -14.46 17.85 15.12
N ARG A 114 -13.82 18.55 16.06
CA ARG A 114 -12.80 19.57 15.78
C ARG A 114 -11.57 19.28 16.63
N GLY A 115 -10.40 19.18 16.02
CA GLY A 115 -9.18 18.84 16.74
C GLY A 115 -7.98 19.62 16.27
N LYS A 116 -7.09 19.97 17.20
CA LYS A 116 -5.80 20.59 16.88
C LYS A 116 -4.73 19.52 16.74
N ILE A 117 -3.89 19.65 15.72
CA ILE A 117 -2.76 18.76 15.48
C ILE A 117 -1.66 19.07 16.51
N SER A 118 -1.02 18.03 17.03
CA SER A 118 0.10 18.13 17.96
C SER A 118 1.22 17.21 17.47
N VAL A 119 2.42 17.77 17.34
CA VAL A 119 3.64 17.04 16.94
C VAL A 119 4.54 16.85 18.15
N LYS A 120 5.14 15.67 18.26
CA LYS A 120 6.08 15.32 19.33
C LYS A 120 7.24 14.50 18.76
N ALA A 121 8.44 14.73 19.28
CA ALA A 121 9.57 13.83 19.05
C ALA A 121 9.40 12.55 19.90
N ALA A 122 9.55 11.39 19.26
CA ALA A 122 9.68 10.10 19.92
C ALA A 122 11.06 9.51 19.62
N LYS A 123 11.52 8.56 20.44
CA LYS A 123 12.81 7.88 20.26
C LYS A 123 12.60 6.43 19.88
N ASP A 124 13.35 5.98 18.89
CA ASP A 124 13.33 4.58 18.48
C ASP A 124 14.16 3.73 19.46
N ALA A 125 14.24 2.41 19.20
CA ALA A 125 15.01 1.50 20.04
C ALA A 125 16.54 1.76 20.02
N LYS A 126 17.03 2.56 19.06
CA LYS A 126 18.43 2.98 18.94
C LYS A 126 18.67 4.38 19.54
N GLY A 127 17.61 5.06 19.98
CA GLY A 127 17.66 6.40 20.55
C GLY A 127 17.54 7.53 19.54
N GLU A 128 17.34 7.21 18.25
CA GLU A 128 17.14 8.19 17.18
C GLU A 128 15.76 8.84 17.29
N GLU A 129 15.72 10.16 17.14
CA GLU A 129 14.47 10.91 17.23
C GLU A 129 13.69 10.86 15.92
N TYR A 130 12.38 10.61 16.01
CA TYR A 130 11.46 10.64 14.88
C TYR A 130 10.19 11.40 15.23
N PRO A 131 9.53 12.04 14.26
CA PRO A 131 8.29 12.75 14.50
C PRO A 131 7.14 11.79 14.70
N THR A 132 6.28 12.13 15.65
CA THR A 132 4.97 11.54 15.87
C THR A 132 3.94 12.67 15.88
N ALA A 133 2.77 12.40 15.33
CA ALA A 133 1.68 13.37 15.29
C ALA A 133 0.39 12.75 15.81
N GLU A 134 -0.36 13.53 16.57
CA GLU A 134 -1.67 13.19 17.09
C GLU A 134 -2.63 14.37 16.92
N VAL A 135 -3.91 14.07 16.83
CA VAL A 135 -4.99 15.06 16.90
C VAL A 135 -5.89 14.71 18.08
N ASN A 136 -6.15 15.72 18.91
CA ASN A 136 -7.13 15.62 19.98
C ASN A 136 -8.45 16.17 19.44
N PHE A 137 -9.29 15.30 18.89
CA PHE A 137 -10.63 15.67 18.44
C PHE A 137 -11.52 15.94 19.64
N ILE A 138 -12.35 16.97 19.54
CA ILE A 138 -13.31 17.37 20.57
C ILE A 138 -14.69 17.43 19.92
N ASN A 139 -15.68 16.76 20.53
CA ASN A 139 -17.08 16.83 20.10
C ASN A 139 -17.84 17.98 20.78
N THR A 140 -19.11 18.13 20.44
CA THR A 140 -20.01 19.15 21.03
C THR A 140 -20.20 18.98 22.53
N ASP A 141 -20.09 17.76 23.04
CA ASP A 141 -20.18 17.42 24.46
C ASP A 141 -18.86 17.62 25.22
N LYS A 142 -17.84 18.15 24.55
CA LYS A 142 -16.49 18.43 25.06
C LYS A 142 -15.70 17.17 25.43
N GLU A 143 -16.11 16.01 24.97
CA GLU A 143 -15.32 14.78 25.08
C GLU A 143 -14.11 14.86 24.17
N VAL A 144 -13.00 14.26 24.60
CA VAL A 144 -11.73 14.34 23.91
C VAL A 144 -11.37 12.96 23.37
N PHE A 145 -11.08 12.87 22.08
CA PHE A 145 -10.65 11.65 21.41
C PHE A 145 -9.21 11.83 20.92
N LYS A 146 -8.29 11.04 21.48
CA LYS A 146 -6.89 11.05 21.07
C LYS A 146 -6.71 10.13 19.87
N VAL A 147 -6.50 10.71 18.69
CA VAL A 147 -6.37 9.97 17.44
C VAL A 147 -4.98 10.18 16.87
N ARG A 148 -4.34 9.09 16.45
CA ARG A 148 -3.01 9.15 15.83
C ARG A 148 -3.11 9.69 14.41
N ILE A 149 -2.03 10.31 13.95
CA ILE A 149 -1.86 10.70 12.55
C ILE A 149 -0.75 9.83 11.96
N SER A 150 -1.05 9.12 10.87
CA SER A 150 -0.07 8.34 10.16
C SER A 150 0.81 9.25 9.33
N LEU A 151 2.13 9.24 9.59
CA LEU A 151 3.12 10.01 8.84
C LEU A 151 3.79 9.13 7.76
N ASP A 152 4.20 9.74 6.65
CA ASP A 152 4.97 9.08 5.60
C ASP A 152 6.46 9.11 5.93
N TYR A 153 6.93 8.09 6.64
CA TYR A 153 8.34 7.98 7.04
C TYR A 153 9.33 7.80 5.88
N ASN A 154 8.87 7.70 4.63
CA ASN A 154 9.75 7.73 3.45
C ASN A 154 9.91 9.13 2.87
N ASN A 155 9.24 10.14 3.42
CA ASN A 155 9.39 11.52 3.00
C ASN A 155 10.69 12.10 3.58
N ASP A 156 11.60 12.53 2.70
CA ASP A 156 12.92 13.09 3.08
C ASP A 156 12.80 14.41 3.88
N GLU A 157 11.68 15.12 3.78
CA GLU A 157 11.38 16.35 4.54
C GLU A 157 10.73 16.05 5.91
N LEU A 158 10.48 14.79 6.24
CA LEU A 158 9.78 14.43 7.48
C LEU A 158 10.69 14.52 8.71
N SER A 159 10.78 15.71 9.28
CA SER A 159 11.36 15.95 10.61
C SER A 159 10.35 16.59 11.56
N VAL A 160 10.63 16.54 12.87
CA VAL A 160 9.80 17.22 13.88
C VAL A 160 9.70 18.72 13.59
N GLY A 161 10.82 19.35 13.22
CA GLY A 161 10.88 20.79 12.96
C GLY A 161 10.12 21.19 11.69
N GLU A 162 10.28 20.43 10.61
CA GLU A 162 9.58 20.69 9.34
C GLU A 162 8.07 20.49 9.48
N LEU A 163 7.64 19.41 10.13
CA LEU A 163 6.21 19.15 10.34
C LEU A 163 5.56 20.21 11.24
N ASP A 164 6.23 20.63 12.32
CA ASP A 164 5.74 21.68 13.21
C ASP A 164 5.70 23.05 12.50
N ALA A 165 6.72 23.37 11.70
CA ALA A 165 6.76 24.58 10.88
C ALA A 165 5.62 24.60 9.85
N ALA A 166 5.38 23.50 9.14
CA ALA A 166 4.28 23.39 8.19
C ALA A 166 2.91 23.65 8.86
N ILE A 167 2.69 23.11 10.06
CA ILE A 167 1.47 23.34 10.83
C ILE A 167 1.34 24.81 11.24
N ILE A 168 2.41 25.43 11.73
CA ILE A 168 2.44 26.85 12.15
C ILE A 168 2.20 27.79 10.96
N ASN A 169 2.75 27.44 9.80
CA ASN A 169 2.61 28.21 8.56
C ASN A 169 1.31 27.91 7.80
N GLU A 170 0.42 27.11 8.38
CA GLU A 170 -0.89 26.74 7.80
C GLU A 170 -0.79 25.98 6.48
N GLU A 171 0.30 25.25 6.29
CA GLU A 171 0.54 24.46 5.08
C GLU A 171 -0.28 23.15 5.10
N PRO A 172 -0.63 22.60 3.91
CA PRO A 172 -1.37 21.35 3.83
C PRO A 172 -0.58 20.17 4.41
N ILE A 173 -1.09 19.54 5.48
CA ILE A 173 -0.40 18.41 6.11
C ILE A 173 -0.40 17.14 5.25
N ILE A 174 -1.27 17.08 4.23
CA ILE A 174 -1.50 15.91 3.39
C ILE A 174 -0.21 15.37 2.75
N ASN A 175 0.79 16.23 2.53
CA ASN A 175 2.09 15.86 1.97
C ASN A 175 2.97 15.05 2.93
N TYR A 176 2.72 15.16 4.24
CA TYR A 176 3.44 14.43 5.29
C TYR A 176 2.69 13.18 5.76
N LEU A 177 1.46 12.98 5.29
CA LEU A 177 0.61 11.88 5.70
C LEU A 177 0.97 10.59 4.96
N GLY A 178 1.05 9.50 5.72
CA GLY A 178 1.14 8.16 5.16
C GLY A 178 -0.12 7.80 4.39
N GLN A 179 0.05 7.18 3.22
CA GLN A 179 -1.06 6.64 2.44
C GLN A 179 -1.79 5.56 3.26
N VAL A 180 -3.14 5.52 3.16
CA VAL A 180 -3.94 4.43 3.72
C VAL A 180 -3.33 3.11 3.26
N PRO A 181 -3.04 2.18 4.18
CA PRO A 181 -2.65 0.84 3.80
C PRO A 181 -3.82 0.23 3.02
N GLY A 182 -3.71 0.20 1.69
CA GLY A 182 -4.70 -0.44 0.85
C GLY A 182 -4.83 -1.90 1.25
N GLN A 183 -6.05 -2.45 1.22
CA GLN A 183 -6.23 -3.89 1.32
C GLN A 183 -5.45 -4.52 0.17
N VAL A 184 -4.31 -5.14 0.49
CA VAL A 184 -3.44 -5.71 -0.53
C VAL A 184 -4.04 -7.05 -0.93
N ILE A 185 -4.76 -7.04 -2.04
CA ILE A 185 -5.41 -8.25 -2.57
C ILE A 185 -4.37 -9.17 -3.21
N LYS A 186 -4.70 -10.45 -3.31
CA LYS A 186 -3.86 -11.40 -4.05
C LYS A 186 -4.06 -11.19 -5.55
N MET A 187 -3.04 -11.47 -6.34
CA MET A 187 -3.11 -11.21 -7.80
C MET A 187 -4.20 -12.01 -8.52
N ASN A 188 -4.55 -13.21 -8.02
CA ASN A 188 -5.66 -14.00 -8.55
C ASN A 188 -7.04 -13.36 -8.29
N GLU A 189 -7.16 -12.46 -7.31
CA GLU A 189 -8.42 -11.77 -6.96
C GLU A 189 -8.67 -10.54 -7.85
N LEU A 190 -7.67 -10.09 -8.62
CA LEU A 190 -7.84 -8.99 -9.60
C LEU A 190 -8.67 -9.40 -10.83
N GLY A 191 -8.61 -10.68 -11.21
CA GLY A 191 -9.09 -11.17 -12.49
C GLY A 191 -8.09 -10.97 -13.64
N VAL A 192 -8.39 -11.60 -14.77
CA VAL A 192 -7.64 -11.47 -16.03
C VAL A 192 -7.91 -10.08 -16.63
N GLY A 193 -6.86 -9.40 -17.09
CA GLY A 193 -6.99 -8.04 -17.63
C GLY A 193 -5.70 -7.24 -17.66
N GLU A 194 -5.82 -5.97 -18.04
CA GLU A 194 -4.73 -5.00 -18.03
C GLU A 194 -5.05 -3.86 -17.06
N PHE A 195 -4.10 -3.54 -16.19
CA PHE A 195 -4.28 -2.58 -15.10
C PHE A 195 -3.14 -1.56 -15.13
N VAL A 196 -3.47 -0.27 -15.07
CA VAL A 196 -2.46 0.80 -14.94
C VAL A 196 -1.77 0.65 -13.59
N VAL A 197 -0.43 0.64 -13.57
CA VAL A 197 0.37 0.72 -12.34
C VAL A 197 0.78 2.16 -12.12
N LYS A 198 0.44 2.71 -10.96
CA LYS A 198 0.74 4.08 -10.55
C LYS A 198 1.97 4.18 -9.64
N ALA A 199 2.19 3.17 -8.80
CA ALA A 199 3.34 3.12 -7.92
C ALA A 199 3.72 1.66 -7.60
N ILE A 200 4.97 1.48 -7.18
CA ILE A 200 5.49 0.21 -6.67
C ILE A 200 6.09 0.50 -5.29
N SER A 201 5.77 -0.35 -4.31
CA SER A 201 6.36 -0.28 -2.97
C SER A 201 6.88 -1.65 -2.56
N SER A 202 7.95 -1.71 -1.76
CA SER A 202 8.48 -2.98 -1.25
C SER A 202 8.41 -3.06 0.28
N THR A 203 8.48 -4.27 0.80
CA THR A 203 8.56 -4.54 2.24
C THR A 203 9.54 -5.68 2.47
N ARG A 204 10.58 -5.43 3.25
CA ARG A 204 11.60 -6.43 3.58
C ARG A 204 11.17 -7.21 4.82
N THR A 205 11.12 -8.53 4.71
CA THR A 205 10.78 -9.45 5.80
C THR A 205 11.89 -10.49 6.00
N GLN A 206 11.78 -11.31 7.04
CA GLN A 206 12.67 -12.46 7.24
C GLN A 206 12.63 -13.50 6.10
N TYR A 207 11.60 -13.45 5.25
CA TYR A 207 11.42 -14.33 4.09
C TYR A 207 11.87 -13.67 2.77
N GLY A 208 12.50 -12.50 2.85
CA GLY A 208 12.93 -11.71 1.70
C GLY A 208 12.09 -10.45 1.48
N GLU A 209 12.40 -9.76 0.39
CA GLU A 209 11.69 -8.56 -0.05
C GLU A 209 10.43 -8.93 -0.83
N SER A 210 9.29 -8.35 -0.48
CA SER A 210 8.01 -8.52 -1.16
C SER A 210 7.56 -7.19 -1.77
N PHE A 211 6.92 -7.23 -2.93
CA PHE A 211 6.51 -6.02 -3.66
C PHE A 211 5.00 -5.89 -3.78
N LYS A 212 4.50 -4.65 -3.75
CA LYS A 212 3.10 -4.29 -3.98
C LYS A 212 3.00 -3.37 -5.17
N LEU A 213 1.99 -3.58 -6.00
CA LEU A 213 1.63 -2.72 -7.13
C LEU A 213 0.39 -1.91 -6.76
N HIS A 214 0.50 -0.58 -6.86
CA HIS A 214 -0.61 0.35 -6.67
C HIS A 214 -1.23 0.64 -8.03
N LEU A 215 -2.51 0.31 -8.21
CA LEU A 215 -3.19 0.37 -9.48
C LEU A 215 -3.91 1.70 -9.70
N GLY A 216 -4.15 2.07 -10.95
CA GLY A 216 -4.81 3.32 -11.33
C GLY A 216 -6.28 3.42 -10.94
N ASP A 217 -6.90 2.31 -10.55
CA ASP A 217 -8.27 2.24 -10.04
C ASP A 217 -8.34 2.26 -8.50
N GLY A 218 -7.20 2.49 -7.82
CA GLY A 218 -7.10 2.58 -6.37
C GLY A 218 -6.85 1.25 -5.66
N ARG A 219 -6.86 0.11 -6.35
CA ARG A 219 -6.56 -1.19 -5.74
C ARG A 219 -5.05 -1.38 -5.54
N VAL A 220 -4.67 -2.19 -4.56
CA VAL A 220 -3.28 -2.56 -4.28
C VAL A 220 -3.15 -4.08 -4.32
N VAL A 221 -2.16 -4.61 -5.05
CA VAL A 221 -1.98 -6.05 -5.23
C VAL A 221 -0.57 -6.50 -4.89
N TRP A 222 -0.42 -7.69 -4.32
CA TRP A 222 0.89 -8.34 -4.19
C TRP A 222 1.46 -8.71 -5.56
N ALA A 223 2.67 -8.27 -5.87
CA ALA A 223 3.40 -8.76 -7.03
C ALA A 223 3.67 -10.27 -6.87
N ARG A 224 3.56 -11.02 -7.97
CA ARG A 224 3.75 -12.48 -8.01
C ARG A 224 4.33 -12.91 -9.34
N GLY A 225 5.03 -14.04 -9.36
CA GLY A 225 5.54 -14.63 -10.59
C GLY A 225 6.46 -13.67 -11.33
N ASN A 226 6.22 -13.44 -12.62
CA ASN A 226 7.10 -12.63 -13.47
C ASN A 226 7.21 -11.17 -13.02
N SER A 227 6.13 -10.55 -12.54
CA SER A 227 6.19 -9.19 -12.01
C SER A 227 7.10 -9.09 -10.79
N GLU A 228 7.00 -10.04 -9.86
CA GLU A 228 7.87 -10.10 -8.68
C GLU A 228 9.34 -10.33 -9.06
N LEU A 229 9.61 -11.26 -9.99
CA LEU A 229 10.96 -11.55 -10.47
C LEU A 229 11.61 -10.31 -11.10
N LEU A 230 10.87 -9.57 -11.92
CA LEU A 230 11.34 -8.35 -12.55
C LEU A 230 11.69 -7.26 -11.53
N LEU A 231 10.83 -7.07 -10.52
CA LEU A 231 11.06 -6.07 -9.47
C LEU A 231 12.24 -6.45 -8.58
N ARG A 232 12.38 -7.74 -8.25
CA ARG A 232 13.54 -8.25 -7.50
C ARG A 232 14.85 -8.11 -8.28
N ALA A 233 14.80 -8.12 -9.62
CA ALA A 233 15.95 -7.86 -10.49
C ALA A 233 16.32 -6.36 -10.56
N GLY A 234 15.62 -5.48 -9.83
CA GLY A 234 15.95 -4.06 -9.73
C GLY A 234 15.23 -3.17 -10.74
N HIS A 235 14.16 -3.65 -11.39
CA HIS A 235 13.35 -2.77 -12.24
C HIS A 235 12.70 -1.65 -11.41
N GLN A 236 12.83 -0.42 -11.89
CA GLN A 236 12.22 0.76 -11.30
C GLN A 236 11.29 1.43 -12.30
N MET A 237 10.21 2.02 -11.78
CA MET A 237 9.28 2.81 -12.58
C MET A 237 9.96 4.12 -13.00
N LYS A 238 9.82 4.50 -14.27
CA LYS A 238 10.32 5.78 -14.79
C LYS A 238 9.21 6.83 -14.72
N PRO A 239 9.48 8.09 -14.30
CA PRO A 239 8.46 9.12 -14.11
C PRO A 239 7.53 9.35 -15.31
N ASP A 240 8.08 9.31 -16.53
CA ASP A 240 7.35 9.64 -17.75
C ASP A 240 6.93 8.41 -18.58
N THR A 241 7.11 7.20 -18.04
CA THR A 241 6.79 5.96 -18.77
C THR A 241 5.63 5.23 -18.10
N PRO A 242 4.46 5.13 -18.77
CA PRO A 242 3.33 4.42 -18.20
C PRO A 242 3.67 2.94 -18.01
N LEU A 243 3.30 2.37 -16.87
CA LEU A 243 3.50 0.96 -16.55
C LEU A 243 2.14 0.27 -16.46
N THR A 244 2.00 -0.90 -17.09
CA THR A 244 0.79 -1.71 -17.07
C THR A 244 1.10 -3.10 -16.55
N LEU A 245 0.31 -3.54 -15.57
CA LEU A 245 0.22 -4.94 -15.16
C LEU A 245 -0.74 -5.67 -16.11
N ILE A 246 -0.27 -6.75 -16.72
CA ILE A 246 -1.07 -7.61 -17.57
C ILE A 246 -1.19 -8.95 -16.87
N ILE A 247 -2.42 -9.38 -16.61
CA ILE A 247 -2.74 -10.73 -16.14
C ILE A 247 -3.41 -11.45 -17.30
N THR A 248 -2.79 -12.51 -17.82
CA THR A 248 -3.30 -13.24 -18.98
C THR A 248 -4.06 -14.50 -18.58
N GLU A 249 -3.71 -15.10 -17.44
CA GLU A 249 -4.27 -16.38 -17.01
C GLU A 249 -4.21 -16.53 -15.49
N ILE A 250 -5.25 -17.12 -14.92
CA ILE A 250 -5.35 -17.49 -13.51
C ILE A 250 -5.84 -18.93 -13.47
N GLU A 251 -5.05 -19.83 -12.90
CA GLU A 251 -5.36 -21.26 -12.82
C GLU A 251 -5.36 -21.71 -11.35
N GLU A 252 -6.44 -22.34 -10.89
CA GLU A 252 -6.49 -22.99 -9.59
C GLU A 252 -5.98 -24.43 -9.71
N PHE A 253 -4.76 -24.70 -9.22
CA PHE A 253 -4.14 -26.03 -9.34
C PHE A 253 -4.40 -26.92 -8.10
N SER A 254 -4.92 -26.35 -7.02
CA SER A 254 -5.43 -27.08 -5.85
C SER A 254 -6.35 -26.15 -5.04
N PRO A 255 -7.24 -26.69 -4.19
CA PRO A 255 -8.21 -25.86 -3.45
C PRO A 255 -7.53 -24.69 -2.71
N GLY A 256 -7.83 -23.48 -3.13
CA GLY A 256 -7.29 -22.24 -2.57
C GLY A 256 -5.86 -21.87 -3.00
N LYS A 257 -5.26 -22.57 -3.96
CA LYS A 257 -3.94 -22.23 -4.53
C LYS A 257 -4.02 -21.95 -6.02
N PHE A 258 -3.47 -20.80 -6.40
CA PHE A 258 -3.57 -20.26 -7.74
C PHE A 258 -2.19 -20.04 -8.36
N SER A 259 -2.07 -20.35 -9.65
CA SER A 259 -1.01 -19.89 -10.54
C SER A 259 -1.52 -18.67 -11.31
N VAL A 260 -0.68 -17.65 -11.48
CA VAL A 260 -1.06 -16.41 -12.17
C VAL A 260 -0.01 -16.03 -13.20
N THR A 261 -0.36 -16.15 -14.47
CA THR A 261 0.49 -15.72 -15.59
C THR A 261 0.32 -14.21 -15.78
N ASN A 262 1.41 -13.47 -15.55
CA ASN A 262 1.40 -12.01 -15.59
C ASN A 262 2.68 -11.41 -16.20
N ALA A 263 2.65 -10.11 -16.50
CA ALA A 263 3.78 -9.31 -16.93
C ALA A 263 3.60 -7.83 -16.58
N LEU A 264 4.71 -7.12 -16.35
CA LEU A 264 4.75 -5.66 -16.36
C LEU A 264 5.25 -5.17 -17.73
N ARG A 265 4.57 -4.17 -18.31
CA ARG A 265 4.95 -3.57 -19.60
C ARG A 265 4.93 -2.05 -19.51
N GLU A 266 5.98 -1.43 -20.04
CA GLU A 266 6.11 0.03 -20.19
C GLU A 266 5.20 0.53 -21.34
N ARG A 267 3.88 0.51 -21.12
CA ARG A 267 2.85 1.05 -22.02
C ARG A 267 1.57 1.35 -21.23
N LEU A 268 0.63 2.05 -21.86
CA LEU A 268 -0.75 2.14 -21.36
C LEU A 268 -1.52 0.83 -21.59
N PRO A 269 -2.60 0.55 -20.80
CA PRO A 269 -3.48 -0.57 -21.06
C PRO A 269 -4.18 -0.44 -22.41
N LYS A 270 -4.48 -1.57 -23.03
CA LYS A 270 -5.32 -1.61 -24.23
C LYS A 270 -6.74 -1.19 -23.87
N LEU A 271 -7.31 -0.28 -24.66
CA LEU A 271 -8.72 0.08 -24.53
C LEU A 271 -9.59 -1.17 -24.77
N PRO A 272 -10.65 -1.37 -23.98
CA PRO A 272 -11.59 -2.47 -24.20
C PRO A 272 -12.20 -2.31 -25.60
N GLY A 273 -11.99 -3.30 -26.47
CA GLY A 273 -12.54 -3.33 -27.84
C GLY A 273 -11.52 -3.36 -28.99
N ASN A 274 -10.21 -3.27 -28.72
CA ASN A 274 -9.21 -3.38 -29.79
C ASN A 274 -8.54 -4.77 -29.84
N THR A 275 -9.27 -5.77 -30.34
CA THR A 275 -8.64 -6.99 -30.84
C THR A 275 -7.93 -6.65 -32.14
N ASN A 276 -6.61 -6.43 -32.08
CA ASN A 276 -5.80 -6.43 -33.30
C ASN A 276 -6.11 -7.71 -34.09
N PRO A 277 -6.36 -7.61 -35.41
CA PRO A 277 -6.66 -8.78 -36.20
C PRO A 277 -5.47 -9.73 -36.15
N VAL A 278 -5.77 -11.00 -35.90
CA VAL A 278 -4.85 -12.11 -36.17
C VAL A 278 -4.43 -11.99 -37.63
N VAL A 279 -3.19 -11.54 -37.88
CA VAL A 279 -2.58 -11.70 -39.20
C VAL A 279 -2.36 -13.20 -39.35
N LYS A 280 -3.32 -13.86 -40.00
CA LYS A 280 -3.09 -15.19 -40.57
C LYS A 280 -1.95 -15.04 -41.57
N THR A 281 -0.87 -15.76 -41.31
CA THR A 281 0.24 -15.98 -42.23
C THR A 281 -0.33 -16.37 -43.59
N LEU A 282 -0.19 -15.50 -44.59
CA LEU A 282 -0.41 -15.86 -45.98
C LEU A 282 0.85 -16.57 -46.47
N GLU A 283 0.73 -17.87 -46.65
CA GLU A 283 1.59 -18.64 -47.53
C GLU A 283 1.59 -17.97 -48.91
N ALA A 284 2.72 -17.41 -49.31
CA ALA A 284 2.98 -17.06 -50.69
C ALA A 284 4.14 -17.92 -51.19
N GLN A 285 3.77 -18.96 -51.95
CA GLN A 285 4.64 -19.66 -52.86
C GLN A 285 5.40 -18.64 -53.72
N VAL A 286 6.73 -18.76 -53.78
CA VAL A 286 7.48 -18.36 -54.97
C VAL A 286 8.39 -19.52 -55.34
N SER A 287 7.99 -20.17 -56.42
CA SER A 287 8.77 -21.17 -57.16
C SER A 287 10.10 -20.60 -57.62
N SER A 288 11.08 -21.50 -57.63
CA SER A 288 12.30 -21.48 -58.43
C SER A 288 12.18 -20.82 -59.81
N SER A 289 13.12 -19.94 -60.14
CA SER A 289 13.78 -19.96 -61.46
C SER A 289 15.14 -19.27 -61.39
N VAL A 290 16.10 -19.95 -61.99
CA VAL A 290 17.54 -19.66 -62.10
C VAL A 290 17.76 -18.59 -63.17
N GLN A 291 18.70 -17.65 -62.95
CA GLN A 291 19.79 -17.34 -63.89
C GLN A 291 20.79 -16.29 -63.37
N ASP A 292 22.04 -16.77 -63.31
CA ASP A 292 23.36 -16.15 -63.38
C ASP A 292 23.48 -14.65 -63.76
N ASN A 293 24.37 -13.95 -63.04
CA ASN A 293 25.58 -13.42 -63.68
C ASN A 293 26.68 -13.04 -62.67
N ASN A 294 27.88 -13.51 -63.02
CA ASN A 294 29.18 -13.33 -62.39
C ASN A 294 29.62 -11.87 -62.21
N HIS A 295 30.34 -11.59 -61.12
CA HIS A 295 31.68 -11.00 -61.23
C HIS A 295 32.55 -11.33 -60.00
N GLU A 296 33.67 -12.01 -60.28
CA GLU A 296 34.94 -12.04 -59.55
C GLU A 296 35.44 -10.60 -59.27
N GLU A 297 36.37 -10.25 -58.39
CA GLU A 297 37.55 -10.92 -57.84
C GLU A 297 38.13 -9.98 -56.75
N SER A 298 38.73 -10.52 -55.69
CA SER A 298 40.12 -10.25 -55.30
C SER A 298 40.37 -10.57 -53.82
N GLU A 299 41.25 -11.55 -53.67
CA GLU A 299 41.90 -12.02 -52.46
C GLU A 299 42.92 -11.00 -51.93
N ALA A 300 43.18 -11.04 -50.62
CA ALA A 300 44.54 -11.00 -50.09
C ALA A 300 44.55 -11.53 -48.66
N GLU A 301 45.02 -12.76 -48.52
CA GLU A 301 45.57 -13.35 -47.31
C GLU A 301 46.76 -12.53 -46.77
N SER A 302 47.00 -12.59 -45.46
CA SER A 302 48.29 -13.05 -44.96
C SER A 302 48.25 -13.31 -43.46
N ASP A 303 48.53 -14.57 -43.13
CA ASP A 303 48.78 -15.16 -41.82
C ASP A 303 49.93 -14.50 -41.05
N ALA A 304 49.91 -14.67 -39.73
CA ALA A 304 51.03 -15.28 -38.99
C ALA A 304 50.59 -15.68 -37.58
N GLU A 305 50.52 -17.00 -37.39
CA GLU A 305 50.45 -17.75 -36.14
C GLU A 305 51.67 -17.56 -35.23
N SER A 306 51.54 -18.19 -34.05
CA SER A 306 52.57 -18.84 -33.23
C SER A 306 53.01 -18.01 -32.00
N ASP A 307 53.15 -18.55 -30.80
CA ASP A 307 52.76 -19.85 -30.26
C ASP A 307 52.98 -19.85 -28.73
N GLU A 308 52.44 -20.89 -28.09
CA GLU A 308 52.92 -21.53 -26.85
C GLU A 308 52.67 -20.89 -25.47
N GLN A 309 51.61 -21.43 -24.84
CA GLN A 309 51.63 -22.29 -23.62
C GLN A 309 52.57 -21.93 -22.44
N ILE A 310 51.99 -21.97 -21.22
CA ILE A 310 52.33 -22.94 -20.14
C ILE A 310 51.42 -22.70 -18.91
N GLU A 311 50.50 -23.66 -18.70
CA GLU A 311 50.33 -24.51 -17.51
C GLU A 311 50.06 -23.95 -16.08
N ARG A 312 49.07 -24.63 -15.44
CA ARG A 312 48.83 -24.91 -13.99
C ARG A 312 47.87 -24.03 -13.17
N MET A 313 46.59 -24.43 -13.19
CA MET A 313 45.79 -25.12 -12.13
C MET A 313 46.01 -24.80 -10.61
N PRO A 314 45.05 -25.17 -9.73
CA PRO A 314 44.35 -24.25 -8.83
C PRO A 314 44.65 -24.47 -7.33
N PHE A 315 44.10 -23.58 -6.50
CA PHE A 315 43.59 -23.87 -5.15
C PHE A 315 42.36 -23.03 -4.89
#